data_AF-A0AAW9X762-F1
#
_entry.id   AF-A0AAW9X762-F1
#
_cell.length_a   1.000
_cell.length_b   1.000
_cell.length_c   1.000
_cell.angle_alpha   90.00
_cell.angle_beta   90.00
_cell.angle_gamma   90.00
#
_symmetry.space_group_name_H-M   'P 1'
#
loop_
_entity.id
_entity.type
_entity.pdbx_description
1 polymer ?
#
loop_
_entity_poly.entity_id
_entity_poly.type
_entity_poly.pdbx_seq_one_letter_code
_entity_poly.pdbx_strand_id
1 'polypeptide(L)'
;MNTLPATTQRAAKPCLSPVAVWKMLLTHLLEQHYGLTLNDTPFSEERVIQEHIDAGITLADTVNFLVEKYELVRIDRKGFSWQEQTPYISVVDILRARRSTDLLKTNVK
;
A
#
# COMPACT_ATOMS: atom_id res chain seq x y z
N MET A 1 -15.05 -51.57 -2.71
CA MET A 1 -15.40 -50.33 -3.41
C MET A 1 -14.38 -49.29 -2.99
N ASN A 2 -13.45 -48.95 -3.88
CA ASN A 2 -12.25 -48.18 -3.54
C ASN A 2 -12.49 -46.71 -3.85
N THR A 3 -12.51 -45.86 -2.83
CA THR A 3 -12.66 -44.40 -2.99
C THR A 3 -11.28 -43.79 -3.21
N LEU A 4 -11.03 -43.29 -4.41
CA LEU A 4 -9.84 -42.51 -4.74
C LEU A 4 -9.90 -41.15 -4.03
N PRO A 5 -8.82 -40.67 -3.37
CA PRO A 5 -8.77 -39.29 -2.93
C PRO A 5 -8.49 -38.40 -4.16
N ALA A 6 -9.46 -37.55 -4.50
CA ALA A 6 -9.26 -36.48 -5.46
C ALA A 6 -8.34 -35.41 -4.84
N THR A 7 -7.04 -35.53 -5.09
CA THR A 7 -6.07 -34.47 -4.80
C THR A 7 -6.37 -33.28 -5.71
N THR A 8 -7.20 -32.37 -5.22
CA THR A 8 -7.38 -31.06 -5.84
C THR A 8 -6.14 -30.25 -5.50
N GLN A 9 -5.12 -30.26 -6.36
CA GLN A 9 -4.02 -29.30 -6.30
C GLN A 9 -4.58 -27.91 -6.55
N ARG A 10 -5.00 -27.24 -5.47
CA ARG A 10 -5.28 -25.82 -5.47
C ARG A 10 -3.95 -25.13 -5.75
N ALA A 11 -3.74 -24.68 -6.99
CA ALA A 11 -2.58 -23.88 -7.35
C ALA A 11 -2.44 -22.75 -6.33
N ALA A 12 -1.34 -22.76 -5.57
CA ALA A 12 -1.03 -21.69 -4.64
C ALA A 12 -0.89 -20.41 -5.47
N LYS A 13 -1.74 -19.43 -5.20
CA LYS A 13 -1.58 -18.08 -5.74
C LYS A 13 -0.14 -17.64 -5.45
N PRO A 14 0.59 -16.99 -6.38
CA PRO A 14 1.86 -16.38 -6.02
C PRO A 14 1.55 -15.30 -4.97
N CYS A 15 1.81 -15.61 -3.70
CA CYS A 15 1.66 -14.65 -2.62
C CYS A 15 2.86 -13.70 -2.72
N LEU A 16 2.61 -12.44 -3.04
CA LEU A 16 3.64 -11.42 -2.96
C LEU A 16 4.18 -11.36 -1.52
N SER A 17 5.49 -11.09 -1.37
CA SER A 17 6.06 -10.89 -0.05
C SER A 17 5.41 -9.67 0.62
N PRO A 18 5.30 -9.64 1.96
CA PRO A 18 4.77 -8.48 2.68
C PRO A 18 5.48 -7.17 2.27
N VAL A 19 6.80 -7.20 2.10
CA VAL A 19 7.58 -6.04 1.65
C VAL A 19 7.20 -5.63 0.22
N ALA A 20 7.04 -6.56 -0.71
CA ALA A 20 6.65 -6.25 -2.09
C ALA A 20 5.25 -5.57 -2.12
N VAL A 21 4.31 -6.08 -1.33
CA VAL A 21 2.98 -5.48 -1.16
C VAL A 21 3.09 -4.05 -0.61
N TRP A 22 3.93 -3.85 0.41
CA TRP A 22 4.18 -2.54 0.98
C TRP A 22 4.81 -1.57 -0.02
N LYS A 23 5.84 -1.99 -0.77
CA LYS A 23 6.47 -1.16 -1.81
C LYS A 23 5.46 -0.70 -2.86
N MET A 24 4.61 -1.60 -3.34
CA MET A 24 3.57 -1.24 -4.31
C MET A 24 2.56 -0.23 -3.73
N LEU A 25 2.11 -0.45 -2.49
CA LEU A 25 1.14 0.44 -1.85
C LEU A 25 1.74 1.80 -1.52
N LEU A 26 2.96 1.86 -0.98
CA LEU A 26 3.66 3.11 -0.69
C LEU A 26 3.92 3.90 -1.96
N THR A 27 4.37 3.24 -3.04
CA THR A 27 4.57 3.90 -4.35
C THR A 27 3.29 4.57 -4.81
N HIS A 28 2.17 3.84 -4.81
CA HIS A 28 0.89 4.40 -5.25
C HIS A 28 0.39 5.52 -4.32
N LEU A 29 0.49 5.36 -3.00
CA LEU A 29 0.03 6.37 -2.05
C LEU A 29 0.84 7.67 -2.15
N LEU A 30 2.16 7.56 -2.25
CA LEU A 30 3.08 8.70 -2.33
C LEU A 30 2.90 9.47 -3.64
N GLU A 31 2.86 8.75 -4.76
CA GLU A 31 2.72 9.35 -6.08
C GLU A 31 1.36 10.03 -6.22
N GLN A 32 0.28 9.36 -5.82
CA GLN A 32 -1.06 9.90 -5.98
C GLN A 32 -1.31 11.09 -5.04
N HIS A 33 -0.98 10.97 -3.76
CA HIS A 33 -1.39 11.96 -2.76
C HIS A 33 -0.39 13.10 -2.57
N TYR A 34 0.90 12.89 -2.83
CA TYR A 34 1.96 13.87 -2.55
C TYR A 34 2.88 14.14 -3.75
N GLY A 35 2.74 13.41 -4.86
CA GLY A 35 3.62 13.56 -6.02
C GLY A 35 5.05 13.12 -5.77
N LEU A 36 5.28 12.25 -4.78
CA LEU A 36 6.59 11.73 -4.42
C LEU A 36 6.81 10.35 -5.02
N THR A 37 8.05 10.05 -5.41
CA THR A 37 8.42 8.68 -5.76
C THR A 37 8.90 7.94 -4.51
N LEU A 38 8.81 6.61 -4.50
CA LEU A 38 9.31 5.80 -3.38
C LEU A 38 10.81 6.04 -3.12
N ASN A 39 11.58 6.34 -4.17
CA ASN A 39 13.02 6.60 -4.12
C ASN A 39 13.37 7.88 -3.37
N ASP A 40 12.45 8.84 -3.29
CA ASP A 40 12.62 10.08 -2.54
C ASP A 40 12.39 9.89 -1.02
N THR A 41 12.06 8.66 -0.60
CA THR A 41 11.73 8.33 0.78
C THR A 41 12.65 7.25 1.35
N PRO A 42 12.79 7.17 2.68
CA PRO A 42 13.51 6.07 3.33
C PRO A 42 12.95 4.67 3.02
N PHE A 43 11.75 4.56 2.45
CA PHE A 43 11.09 3.30 2.12
C PHE A 43 11.51 2.71 0.76
N SER A 44 12.44 3.35 0.05
CA SER A 44 13.14 2.69 -1.06
C SER A 44 13.90 1.44 -0.59
N GLU A 45 14.45 1.53 0.63
CA GLU A 45 15.16 0.46 1.31
C GLU A 45 14.20 -0.59 1.89
N GLU A 46 14.35 -1.83 1.45
CA GLU A 46 13.53 -2.97 1.88
C GLU A 46 13.65 -3.25 3.38
N ARG A 47 14.82 -3.01 3.96
CA ARG A 47 15.07 -3.19 5.39
C ARG A 47 14.20 -2.29 6.24
N VAL A 48 14.05 -1.02 5.84
CA VAL A 48 13.22 -0.04 6.54
C VAL A 48 11.75 -0.49 6.52
N ILE A 49 11.27 -0.98 5.37
CA ILE A 49 9.92 -1.54 5.27
C ILE A 49 9.75 -2.75 6.18
N GLN A 50 10.72 -3.68 6.18
CA GLN A 50 10.64 -4.89 7.00
C GLN A 50 10.60 -4.54 8.49
N GLU A 51 11.42 -3.59 8.96
CA GLU A 51 11.40 -3.13 10.35
C GLU A 51 10.03 -2.55 10.75
N HIS A 52 9.37 -1.80 9.87
CA HIS A 52 8.04 -1.26 10.15
C HIS A 52 6.97 -2.37 10.22
N ILE A 53 7.09 -3.39 9.36
CA ILE A 53 6.23 -4.56 9.39
C ILE A 53 6.43 -5.34 10.70
N ASP A 54 7.68 -5.57 11.10
CA ASP A 54 8.03 -6.32 12.30
C ASP A 54 7.63 -5.58 13.58
N ALA A 55 7.70 -4.24 13.56
CA ALA A 55 7.19 -3.37 14.62
C ALA A 55 5.65 -3.29 14.67
N GLY A 56 4.95 -3.86 13.69
CA GLY A 56 3.49 -3.83 13.60
C GLY A 56 2.91 -2.46 13.24
N ILE A 57 3.72 -1.57 12.65
CA ILE A 57 3.29 -0.23 12.23
C ILE A 57 2.37 -0.34 11.03
N THR A 58 1.31 0.48 10.99
CA THR A 58 0.39 0.47 9.84
C THR A 58 0.94 1.30 8.68
N LEU A 59 0.48 0.99 7.45
CA LEU A 59 0.76 1.81 6.27
C LEU A 59 0.30 3.27 6.43
N ALA A 60 -0.81 3.49 7.16
CA ALA A 60 -1.31 4.84 7.43
C ALA A 60 -0.32 5.62 8.27
N ASP A 61 0.09 5.03 9.39
CA ASP A 61 1.03 5.66 10.33
C ASP A 61 2.39 5.90 9.67
N THR A 62 2.82 4.97 8.82
CA THR A 62 4.09 5.08 8.06
C THR A 62 4.08 6.31 7.15
N VAL A 63 3.02 6.51 6.37
CA VAL A 63 2.90 7.68 5.48
C VAL A 63 2.61 8.95 6.28
N ASN A 64 1.76 8.88 7.31
CA ASN A 64 1.45 10.04 8.15
C ASN A 64 2.67 10.54 8.92
N PHE A 65 3.57 9.64 9.33
CA PHE A 65 4.86 10.03 9.89
C PHE A 65 5.72 10.82 8.89
N LEU A 66 5.74 10.44 7.61
CA LEU A 66 6.42 11.25 6.58
C LEU A 66 5.76 12.62 6.43
N VAL A 67 4.43 12.67 6.47
CA VAL A 67 3.66 13.92 6.38
C VAL A 67 4.05 14.87 7.50
N GLU A 68 4.15 14.38 8.74
CA GLU A 68 4.56 15.20 9.89
C GLU A 68 6.04 15.60 9.79
N LYS A 69 6.91 14.64 9.47
CA LYS A 69 8.37 14.85 9.46
C LYS A 69 8.83 15.82 8.37
N TYR A 70 8.17 15.80 7.22
CA TYR A 70 8.56 16.59 6.03
C TYR A 70 7.50 17.63 5.64
N GLU A 71 6.49 17.84 6.49
CA GLU A 71 5.39 18.79 6.28
C GLU A 71 4.72 18.64 4.89
N LEU A 72 4.47 17.38 4.50
CA LEU A 72 3.96 17.08 3.16
C LEU A 72 2.53 17.61 2.97
N VAL A 73 2.30 18.25 1.82
CA VAL A 73 0.99 18.77 1.44
C VAL A 73 0.34 17.82 0.43
N ARG A 74 -0.95 17.51 0.65
CA ARG A 74 -1.73 16.71 -0.30
C ARG A 74 -2.05 17.46 -1.58
N ILE A 75 -1.91 16.79 -2.71
CA ILE A 75 -2.11 17.37 -4.05
C ILE A 75 -3.27 16.75 -4.85
N ASP A 76 -3.79 15.59 -4.41
CA ASP A 76 -4.80 14.81 -5.13
C ASP A 76 -6.20 15.43 -5.08
N ARG A 77 -6.46 16.21 -4.04
CA ARG A 77 -7.78 16.77 -3.76
C ARG A 77 -7.93 18.14 -4.43
N LYS A 78 -8.23 18.15 -5.72
CA LYS A 78 -8.58 19.37 -6.45
C LYS A 78 -10.09 19.64 -6.35
N GLY A 79 -10.48 20.60 -5.53
CA GLY A 79 -11.88 21.06 -5.41
C GLY A 79 -12.08 22.14 -4.34
N PHE A 80 -13.16 22.94 -4.47
CA PHE A 80 -13.60 23.92 -3.47
C PHE A 80 -14.19 23.20 -2.25
N SER A 81 -13.34 22.61 -1.38
CA SER A 81 -13.79 22.24 -0.04
C SER A 81 -13.62 23.45 0.86
N TRP A 82 -14.73 23.98 1.37
CA TRP A 82 -14.75 24.99 2.43
C TRP A 82 -14.17 24.47 3.76
N GLN A 83 -13.78 23.19 3.82
CA GLN A 83 -13.15 22.55 4.95
C GLN A 83 -11.63 22.49 4.75
N GLU A 84 -10.90 22.77 5.83
CA GLU A 84 -9.45 22.57 5.89
C GLU A 84 -9.14 21.11 5.56
N GLN A 85 -8.32 20.89 4.53
CA GLN A 85 -7.98 19.55 4.11
C GLN A 85 -6.83 19.02 4.96
N THR A 86 -7.08 17.90 5.64
CA THR A 86 -6.04 17.22 6.40
C THR A 86 -4.96 16.70 5.44
N PRO A 87 -3.66 16.90 5.73
CA PRO A 87 -2.60 16.37 4.90
C PRO A 87 -2.49 14.84 5.03
N TYR A 88 -3.01 14.25 6.11
CA TYR A 88 -2.90 12.82 6.41
C TYR A 88 -3.64 11.88 5.45
N ILE A 89 -3.13 10.65 5.33
CA ILE A 89 -3.85 9.54 4.70
C ILE A 89 -4.77 8.80 5.65
N SER A 90 -5.90 8.38 5.09
CA SER A 90 -6.94 7.62 5.80
C SER A 90 -6.93 6.16 5.38
N VAL A 91 -7.59 5.31 6.17
CA VAL A 91 -7.83 3.90 5.82
C VAL A 91 -8.55 3.76 4.47
N VAL A 92 -9.42 4.70 4.12
CA VAL A 92 -10.12 4.72 2.82
C VAL A 92 -9.14 4.85 1.66
N ASP A 93 -8.10 5.66 1.82
CA ASP A 93 -7.06 5.84 0.81
C ASP A 93 -6.25 4.56 0.63
N ILE A 94 -5.92 3.86 1.73
CA ILE A 94 -5.26 2.54 1.68
C ILE A 94 -6.12 1.52 0.95
N LEU A 95 -7.42 1.47 1.26
CA LEU A 95 -8.36 0.56 0.58
C LEU A 95 -8.48 0.88 -0.91
N ARG A 96 -8.43 2.17 -1.28
CA ARG A 96 -8.42 2.59 -2.69
C ARG A 96 -7.11 2.18 -3.36
N ALA A 97 -5.97 2.41 -2.73
CA ALA A 97 -4.66 2.00 -3.24
C ALA A 97 -4.59 0.49 -3.49
N ARG A 98 -5.08 -0.34 -2.57
CA ARG A 98 -5.17 -1.81 -2.74
C ARG A 98 -6.01 -2.24 -3.92
N ARG A 99 -7.05 -1.47 -4.27
CA ARG A 99 -7.86 -1.72 -5.47
C ARG A 99 -7.14 -1.30 -6.74
N SER A 100 -6.47 -0.15 -6.73
CA SER A 100 -5.77 0.40 -7.89
C SER A 100 -4.51 -0.39 -8.26
N THR A 101 -3.80 -0.96 -7.28
CA THR A 101 -2.59 -1.75 -7.52
C THR A 101 -2.89 -3.19 -7.94
N ASP A 102 -4.16 -3.51 -8.25
CA ASP A 102 -4.63 -4.84 -8.64
C ASP A 102 -4.18 -5.99 -7.73
N LEU A 103 -3.81 -5.69 -6.47
CA LEU A 103 -3.60 -6.68 -5.42
C LEU A 103 -4.88 -7.52 -5.15
N LEU A 104 -6.01 -7.10 -5.73
CA LEU A 104 -7.30 -7.77 -5.68
C LEU A 104 -7.71 -8.45 -7.00
N LYS A 105 -6.97 -8.28 -8.11
CA LYS A 105 -7.28 -8.90 -9.41
C LYS A 105 -6.10 -9.73 -9.92
N THR A 106 -6.23 -11.04 -9.77
CA THR A 106 -5.48 -12.01 -10.57
C THR A 106 -5.93 -11.91 -12.02
N ASN A 107 -4.96 -11.79 -12.94
CA ASN A 107 -5.06 -11.92 -14.40
C ASN A 107 -6.38 -12.57 -14.87
N VAL A 108 -7.25 -11.78 -15.51
CA VAL A 108 -8.19 -12.34 -16.47
C VAL A 108 -7.40 -12.49 -17.77
N LYS A 109 -7.32 -13.74 -18.18
CA LYS A 109 -6.66 -14.32 -19.35
C LYS A 109 -6.91 -13.55 -20.65
#